data_AF-A0A7C4X7V5-F1
#
_entry.id   AF-A0A7C4X7V5-F1
#
_cell.length_a   1.000
_cell.length_b   1.000
_cell.length_c   1.000
_cell.angle_alpha   90.00
_cell.angle_beta   90.00
_cell.angle_gamma   90.00
#
_symmetry.space_group_name_H-M   'P 1'
#
loop_
_entity.id
_entity.type
_entity.pdbx_description
1 polymer ?
#
loop_
_entity_poly.entity_id
_entity_poly.type
_entity_poly.pdbx_seq_one_letter_code
_entity_poly.pdbx_strand_id
1 'polypeptide(L)'
;MISQTQGQVTFRWKAGGDPAYLTAYRVNPAIKGHYLYLSNGNPSDPNLYLLDYVQQIHNADPNLTDPYNMYGPVSVKQATEYSWKVEEAIADPNGNPYPAGHQNNIMGPIWTFHTIAATPVILVGPENALADFNGNASFKVTAGPAATDFRWFKVGSPDMQLSDGGIYSGTHTTTLVITGATAADEGRYYCIAYNGSPEAGGIASTPSNSARLWYPRLVSHYPFETLTNNVSPDIISGFDATMKQAGSGPLPGLNSTDAKVGTSSLLLDNANAQSADGQYAQIPAGVVDYQDMTISLWIRPSSTLGWSRALDFGNGTSSYLFITPDAGWGVMRFAIRTPSINEQLLETSAIPAGQWHHVAVTLTGNTGRLYRDGELVATNTSMTINPIDVGAILNYIGKSQWPDPEFNGMIDDLKIWNYALTTVDVAKEYLAIQGGSVCNREIYDQQAYDTNGNCIIDLPDFVSFAARWLENDRIYAD
;
A
#
# COMPACT_ATOMS: atom_id res chain seq x y z
N MET A 1 28.12 2.66 8.51
CA MET A 1 27.54 2.19 7.24
C MET A 1 28.69 1.80 6.32
N ILE A 2 29.00 0.51 6.20
CA ILE A 2 29.94 0.05 5.17
C ILE A 2 29.14 0.07 3.86
N SER A 3 29.60 0.86 2.89
CA SER A 3 29.00 0.91 1.56
C SER A 3 28.99 -0.50 0.97
N GLN A 4 27.81 -1.09 0.75
CA GLN A 4 27.71 -2.46 0.20
C GLN A 4 28.14 -2.55 -1.28
N THR A 5 28.76 -1.50 -1.82
CA THR A 5 29.42 -1.51 -3.14
C THR A 5 30.89 -1.95 -3.07
N GLN A 6 31.45 -2.09 -1.86
CA GLN A 6 32.85 -2.48 -1.65
C GLN A 6 32.95 -3.66 -0.66
N GLY A 7 33.84 -4.61 -0.96
CA GLY A 7 34.31 -5.61 0.00
C GLY A 7 35.51 -5.08 0.78
N GLN A 8 35.76 -5.63 1.97
CA GLN A 8 37.01 -5.39 2.70
C GLN A 8 37.82 -6.67 2.75
N VAL A 9 39.09 -6.58 2.35
CA VAL A 9 40.04 -7.70 2.42
C VAL A 9 41.20 -7.36 3.33
N THR A 10 41.68 -8.34 4.08
CA THR A 10 42.93 -8.26 4.85
C THR A 10 43.89 -9.27 4.28
N PHE A 11 45.01 -8.79 3.77
CA PHE A 11 46.08 -9.64 3.27
C PHE A 11 46.90 -10.17 4.44
N ARG A 12 47.22 -11.46 4.42
CA ARG A 12 48.07 -12.11 5.41
C ARG A 12 49.12 -12.95 4.70
N TRP A 13 50.37 -12.87 5.16
CA TRP A 13 51.48 -13.63 4.61
C TRP A 13 52.48 -13.97 5.70
N LYS A 14 53.45 -14.81 5.34
CA LYS A 14 54.55 -15.21 6.21
C LYS A 14 55.86 -14.67 5.63
N ALA A 15 56.66 -13.97 6.43
CA ALA A 15 57.96 -13.46 6.01
C ALA A 15 58.95 -14.60 5.75
N GLY A 16 59.79 -14.46 4.75
CA GLY A 16 60.73 -15.45 4.25
C GLY A 16 61.61 -16.06 5.34
N GLY A 17 61.80 -17.37 5.24
CA GLY A 17 62.69 -18.11 6.13
C GLY A 17 64.16 -17.74 5.89
N ASP A 18 64.97 -17.76 6.94
CA ASP A 18 66.42 -17.59 6.86
C ASP A 18 67.03 -18.78 6.10
N PRO A 19 67.65 -18.56 4.93
CA PRO A 19 68.26 -19.64 4.16
C PRO A 19 69.44 -20.31 4.88
N ALA A 20 70.01 -19.68 5.91
CA ALA A 20 71.07 -20.28 6.72
C ALA A 20 70.57 -21.36 7.70
N TYR A 21 69.26 -21.48 7.91
CA TYR A 21 68.66 -22.39 8.90
C TYR A 21 67.56 -23.26 8.31
N LEU A 22 67.94 -24.42 7.75
CA LEU A 22 67.03 -25.31 7.03
C LEU A 22 66.16 -26.22 7.92
N THR A 23 66.43 -26.30 9.22
CA THR A 23 65.78 -27.26 10.14
C THR A 23 64.74 -26.65 11.08
N ALA A 24 64.61 -25.32 11.12
CA ALA A 24 63.60 -24.59 11.89
C ALA A 24 63.19 -23.31 11.15
N TYR A 25 61.90 -22.98 11.13
CA TYR A 25 61.42 -21.76 10.47
C TYR A 25 61.85 -20.53 11.26
N ARG A 26 62.90 -19.84 10.79
CA ARG A 26 63.40 -18.59 11.37
C ARG A 26 63.17 -17.48 10.37
N VAL A 27 62.71 -16.31 10.80
CA VAL A 27 62.56 -15.19 9.87
C VAL A 27 63.94 -14.72 9.45
N ASN A 28 64.16 -14.50 8.15
CA ASN A 28 65.41 -13.96 7.66
C ASN A 28 65.65 -12.54 8.26
N PRO A 29 66.70 -12.33 9.07
CA PRO A 29 66.96 -11.05 9.73
C PRO A 29 67.30 -9.90 8.75
N ALA A 30 67.61 -10.24 7.50
CA ALA A 30 67.83 -9.28 6.43
C ALA A 30 66.54 -8.67 5.88
N ILE A 31 65.37 -9.30 6.08
CA ILE A 31 64.09 -8.74 5.66
C ILE A 31 63.75 -7.56 6.56
N LYS A 32 63.65 -6.34 6.03
CA LYS A 32 63.28 -5.14 6.81
C LYS A 32 61.80 -4.80 6.72
N GLY A 33 61.11 -5.34 5.71
CA GLY A 33 59.67 -5.23 5.55
C GLY A 33 59.20 -5.73 4.21
N HIS A 34 58.01 -5.32 3.81
CA HIS A 34 57.28 -5.93 2.71
C HIS A 34 56.57 -4.85 1.91
N TYR A 35 56.87 -4.74 0.61
CA TYR A 35 56.06 -3.95 -0.31
C TYR A 35 54.91 -4.81 -0.82
N LEU A 36 53.68 -4.33 -0.64
CA LEU A 36 52.49 -4.98 -1.14
C LEU A 36 52.10 -4.36 -2.46
N TYR A 37 51.71 -5.20 -3.41
CA TYR A 37 51.13 -4.74 -4.67
C TYR A 37 49.77 -5.37 -4.89
N LEU A 38 48.85 -4.60 -5.48
CA LEU A 38 47.49 -5.02 -5.78
C LEU A 38 47.11 -4.52 -7.18
N SER A 39 46.38 -5.32 -7.94
CA SER A 39 45.81 -4.88 -9.22
C SER A 39 44.66 -3.91 -8.98
N ASN A 40 44.36 -3.06 -9.96
CA ASN A 40 43.24 -2.11 -9.86
C ASN A 40 41.86 -2.77 -10.08
N GLY A 41 41.83 -4.09 -10.30
CA GLY A 41 40.62 -4.86 -10.58
C GLY A 41 40.01 -4.61 -11.97
N ASN A 42 40.75 -3.99 -12.90
CA ASN A 42 40.34 -3.84 -14.29
C ASN A 42 40.84 -5.04 -15.11
N PRO A 43 39.96 -5.86 -15.71
CA PRO A 43 40.39 -7.01 -16.52
C PRO A 43 41.24 -6.64 -17.73
N SER A 44 41.13 -5.41 -18.23
CA SER A 44 41.94 -4.90 -19.34
C SER A 44 43.31 -4.37 -18.91
N ASP A 45 43.58 -4.31 -17.60
CA ASP A 45 44.83 -3.82 -17.03
C ASP A 45 45.31 -4.78 -15.91
N PRO A 46 46.05 -5.83 -16.27
CA PRO A 46 46.49 -6.85 -15.31
C PRO A 46 47.67 -6.38 -14.44
N ASN A 47 48.07 -5.12 -14.52
CA ASN A 47 49.25 -4.62 -13.81
C ASN A 47 49.04 -4.55 -12.30
N LEU A 48 50.12 -4.80 -11.57
CA LEU A 48 50.20 -4.70 -10.11
C LEU A 48 50.78 -3.34 -9.72
N TYR A 49 50.03 -2.59 -8.92
CA TYR A 49 50.45 -1.27 -8.44
C TYR A 49 50.91 -1.38 -7.00
N LEU A 50 51.95 -0.61 -6.65
CA LEU A 50 52.42 -0.53 -5.27
C LEU A 50 51.28 0.02 -4.40
N LEU A 51 50.87 -0.78 -3.42
CA LEU A 51 49.78 -0.46 -2.51
C LEU A 51 50.33 0.20 -1.24
N ASP A 52 51.26 -0.45 -0.56
CA ASP A 52 51.86 0.06 0.68
C ASP A 52 53.12 -0.72 1.08
N TYR A 53 53.75 -0.31 2.18
CA TYR A 53 54.87 -0.98 2.83
C TYR A 53 54.54 -1.37 4.27
N VAL A 54 54.82 -2.62 4.65
CA VAL A 54 54.68 -3.13 6.01
C VAL A 54 56.04 -3.51 6.57
N GLN A 55 56.47 -2.81 7.62
CA GLN A 55 57.74 -3.08 8.29
C GLN A 55 57.74 -4.46 8.97
N GLN A 56 58.82 -5.23 8.81
CA GLN A 56 59.05 -6.45 9.58
C GLN A 56 59.78 -6.07 10.87
N ILE A 57 59.10 -6.25 11.99
CA ILE A 57 59.70 -6.06 13.31
C ILE A 57 60.42 -7.36 13.68
N HIS A 58 61.71 -7.25 14.03
CA HIS A 58 62.51 -8.37 14.48
C HIS A 58 62.65 -8.35 15.99
N ASN A 59 62.54 -9.53 16.60
CA ASN A 59 62.92 -9.70 17.99
C ASN A 59 64.44 -9.75 18.14
N ALA A 60 64.92 -9.48 19.36
CA ALA A 60 66.34 -9.57 19.68
C ALA A 60 66.90 -10.98 19.42
N ASP A 61 66.08 -12.01 19.62
CA ASP A 61 66.32 -13.36 19.13
C ASP A 61 65.51 -13.59 17.84
N PRO A 62 66.17 -13.80 16.68
CA PRO A 62 65.50 -14.10 15.42
C PRO A 62 64.61 -15.36 15.46
N ASN A 63 64.84 -16.28 16.42
CA ASN A 63 63.99 -17.45 16.63
C ASN A 63 62.63 -17.12 17.23
N LEU A 64 62.49 -15.94 17.84
CA LEU A 64 61.27 -15.46 18.44
C LEU A 64 60.55 -14.44 17.56
N THR A 65 61.14 -14.00 16.43
CA THR A 65 60.49 -13.05 15.52
C THR A 65 59.19 -13.64 14.98
N ASP A 66 58.08 -12.90 15.10
CA ASP A 66 56.80 -13.29 14.51
C ASP A 66 56.90 -13.26 12.98
N PRO A 67 56.74 -14.41 12.31
CA PRO A 67 56.81 -14.46 10.87
C PRO A 67 55.51 -14.00 10.20
N TYR A 68 54.40 -13.87 10.93
CA TYR A 68 53.09 -13.56 10.36
C TYR A 68 52.88 -12.06 10.24
N ASN A 69 52.57 -11.63 9.03
CA ASN A 69 52.33 -10.24 8.70
C ASN A 69 50.92 -10.06 8.15
N MET A 70 50.38 -8.85 8.30
CA MET A 70 49.08 -8.50 7.76
C MET A 70 48.99 -7.06 7.31
N TYR A 71 48.12 -6.81 6.34
CA TYR A 71 47.81 -5.47 5.83
C TYR A 71 46.33 -5.36 5.48
N GLY A 72 45.69 -4.28 5.92
CA GLY A 72 44.29 -3.99 5.68
C GLY A 72 43.56 -3.44 6.91
N PRO A 73 42.23 -3.25 6.82
CA PRO A 73 41.38 -3.62 5.68
C PRO A 73 41.59 -2.75 4.43
N VAL A 74 41.59 -3.36 3.26
CA VAL A 74 41.64 -2.69 1.95
C VAL A 74 40.27 -2.78 1.29
N SER A 75 39.73 -1.65 0.84
CA SER A 75 38.48 -1.60 0.08
C SER A 75 38.68 -2.09 -1.35
N VAL A 76 37.90 -3.08 -1.76
CA VAL A 76 37.91 -3.68 -3.10
C VAL A 76 36.50 -3.65 -3.70
N LYS A 77 36.39 -3.62 -5.03
CA LYS A 77 35.12 -3.78 -5.73
C LYS A 77 34.59 -5.20 -5.55
N GLN A 78 33.28 -5.37 -5.58
CA GLN A 78 32.64 -6.69 -5.58
C GLN A 78 32.65 -7.33 -6.98
N ALA A 79 32.41 -8.64 -7.07
CA ALA A 79 32.43 -9.43 -8.32
C ALA A 79 33.63 -9.12 -9.24
N THR A 80 34.77 -8.79 -8.63
CA THR A 80 35.99 -8.40 -9.32
C THR A 80 37.11 -9.37 -8.96
N GLU A 81 37.87 -9.79 -9.98
CA GLU A 81 39.10 -10.54 -9.78
C GLU A 81 40.25 -9.56 -9.46
N TYR A 82 40.98 -9.86 -8.40
CA TYR A 82 42.15 -9.12 -7.97
C TYR A 82 43.37 -10.03 -7.97
N SER A 83 44.51 -9.45 -8.34
CA SER A 83 45.83 -10.06 -8.21
C SER A 83 46.63 -9.27 -7.19
N TRP A 84 47.41 -9.94 -6.35
CA TRP A 84 48.30 -9.29 -5.40
C TRP A 84 49.61 -10.05 -5.22
N LYS A 85 50.66 -9.36 -4.79
CA LYS A 85 51.94 -9.98 -4.44
C LYS A 85 52.59 -9.25 -3.26
N VAL A 86 53.55 -9.93 -2.66
CA VAL A 86 54.44 -9.36 -1.64
C VAL A 86 55.87 -9.39 -2.16
N GLU A 87 56.57 -8.27 -2.04
CA GLU A 87 58.00 -8.15 -2.25
C GLU A 87 58.69 -7.93 -0.91
N GLU A 88 59.62 -8.81 -0.53
CA GLU A 88 60.36 -8.68 0.72
C GLU A 88 61.55 -7.73 0.53
N ALA A 89 61.54 -6.63 1.26
CA ALA A 89 62.57 -5.62 1.22
C ALA A 89 63.78 -6.09 2.02
N ILE A 90 64.88 -6.39 1.32
CA ILE A 90 66.13 -6.83 1.93
C ILE A 90 66.96 -5.62 2.37
N ALA A 91 67.73 -5.79 3.44
CA ALA A 91 68.66 -4.79 3.93
C ALA A 91 69.75 -4.45 2.89
N ASP A 92 69.96 -3.17 2.67
CA ASP A 92 71.13 -2.62 2.01
C ASP A 92 72.38 -2.76 2.92
N PRO A 93 73.59 -2.46 2.43
CA PRO A 93 74.81 -2.51 3.24
C PRO A 93 74.81 -1.59 4.48
N ASN A 94 73.89 -0.62 4.54
CA ASN A 94 73.71 0.29 5.68
C ASN A 94 72.60 -0.17 6.64
N GLY A 95 71.94 -1.30 6.36
CA GLY A 95 70.86 -1.86 7.16
C GLY A 95 69.45 -1.35 6.83
N ASN A 96 69.29 -0.49 5.82
CA ASN A 96 68.01 0.07 5.40
C ASN A 96 67.31 -0.84 4.38
N PRO A 97 65.97 -0.87 4.30
CA PRO A 97 65.29 -1.60 3.23
C PRO A 97 65.65 -1.03 1.85
N TYR A 98 65.98 -1.89 0.89
CA TYR A 98 66.01 -1.47 -0.53
C TYR A 98 64.63 -0.93 -0.96
N PRO A 99 64.58 0.00 -1.93
CA PRO A 99 63.32 0.52 -2.48
C PRO A 99 62.53 -0.56 -3.22
N ALA A 100 61.23 -0.32 -3.38
CA ALA A 100 60.31 -1.20 -4.11
C ALA A 100 60.79 -1.46 -5.56
N GLY A 101 60.72 -2.72 -6.02
CA GLY A 101 61.19 -3.15 -7.35
C GLY A 101 62.69 -3.40 -7.46
N HIS A 102 63.46 -3.26 -6.37
CA HIS A 102 64.91 -3.44 -6.43
C HIS A 102 65.30 -4.91 -6.66
N GLN A 103 66.32 -5.15 -7.50
CA GLN A 103 66.74 -6.51 -7.91
C GLN A 103 67.18 -7.43 -6.75
N ASN A 104 67.59 -6.85 -5.62
CA ASN A 104 68.01 -7.61 -4.43
C ASN A 104 66.86 -7.96 -3.48
N ASN A 105 65.65 -7.44 -3.74
CA ASN A 105 64.47 -7.82 -2.97
C ASN A 105 63.97 -9.19 -3.41
N ILE A 106 63.29 -9.89 -2.50
CA ILE A 106 62.73 -11.22 -2.80
C ILE A 106 61.30 -11.02 -3.31
N MET A 107 61.07 -11.41 -4.56
CA MET A 107 59.75 -11.32 -5.18
C MET A 107 58.93 -12.57 -4.83
N GLY A 108 57.82 -12.37 -4.12
CA GLY A 108 56.84 -13.43 -3.88
C GLY A 108 56.01 -13.76 -5.12
N PRO A 109 55.29 -14.90 -5.11
CA PRO A 109 54.37 -15.25 -6.19
C PRO A 109 53.17 -14.29 -6.25
N ILE A 110 52.54 -14.22 -7.43
CA ILE A 110 51.27 -13.52 -7.63
C ILE A 110 50.14 -14.44 -7.20
N TRP A 111 49.26 -13.94 -6.34
CA TRP A 111 48.05 -14.61 -5.88
C TRP A 111 46.83 -13.93 -6.45
N THR A 112 45.80 -14.71 -6.80
CA THR A 112 44.53 -14.17 -7.27
C THR A 112 43.39 -14.51 -6.31
N PHE A 113 42.41 -13.63 -6.21
CA PHE A 113 41.15 -13.89 -5.51
C PHE A 113 40.00 -13.19 -6.22
N HIS A 114 38.81 -13.78 -6.11
CA HIS A 114 37.58 -13.20 -6.65
C HIS A 114 36.66 -12.77 -5.51
N THR A 115 36.30 -11.50 -5.47
CA THR A 115 35.35 -11.00 -4.47
C THR A 115 33.94 -11.48 -4.78
N ILE A 116 33.18 -11.89 -3.77
CA ILE A 116 31.75 -12.23 -3.94
C ILE A 116 30.93 -10.96 -4.24
N ALA A 117 29.93 -11.05 -5.12
CA ALA A 117 28.93 -9.99 -5.24
C ALA A 117 27.92 -10.09 -4.09
N ALA A 118 27.55 -8.93 -3.53
CA ALA A 118 26.49 -8.88 -2.53
C ALA A 118 25.13 -9.12 -3.19
N THR A 119 24.32 -9.96 -2.56
CA THR A 119 22.92 -10.12 -2.91
C THR A 119 22.18 -8.81 -2.59
N PRO A 120 21.52 -8.16 -3.56
CA PRO A 120 20.73 -6.98 -3.30
C PRO A 120 19.48 -7.33 -2.48
N VAL A 121 18.89 -6.33 -1.83
CA VAL A 121 17.66 -6.48 -1.03
C VAL A 121 16.72 -5.32 -1.32
N ILE A 122 15.42 -5.63 -1.42
CA ILE A 122 14.37 -4.62 -1.42
C ILE A 122 13.98 -4.37 0.04
N LEU A 123 14.16 -3.13 0.49
CA LEU A 123 13.91 -2.69 1.87
C LEU A 123 12.44 -2.33 2.09
N VAL A 124 11.83 -1.70 1.08
CA VAL A 124 10.42 -1.34 1.05
C VAL A 124 9.89 -1.69 -0.33
N GLY A 125 8.89 -2.55 -0.39
CA GLY A 125 8.24 -2.92 -1.65
C GLY A 125 7.12 -1.96 -2.05
N PRO A 126 6.44 -2.24 -3.16
CA PRO A 126 5.35 -1.38 -3.63
C PRO A 126 4.12 -1.48 -2.72
N GLU A 127 3.33 -0.41 -2.71
CA GLU A 127 2.01 -0.33 -2.10
C GLU A 127 0.94 -0.38 -3.18
N ASN A 128 -0.27 -0.85 -2.82
CA ASN A 128 -1.38 -0.86 -3.76
C ASN A 128 -1.69 0.57 -4.26
N ALA A 129 -2.20 0.67 -5.48
CA ALA A 129 -2.47 1.94 -6.13
C ALA A 129 -3.80 1.90 -6.88
N LEU A 130 -4.58 2.98 -6.74
CA LEU A 130 -5.68 3.32 -7.61
C LEU A 130 -5.16 4.27 -8.69
N ALA A 131 -5.38 3.95 -9.97
CA ALA A 131 -5.05 4.84 -11.07
C ALA A 131 -5.96 6.08 -11.07
N ASP A 132 -5.48 7.19 -11.63
CA ASP A 132 -6.35 8.32 -11.94
C ASP A 132 -7.34 7.98 -13.08
N PHE A 133 -8.29 8.88 -13.36
CA PHE A 133 -9.26 8.67 -14.44
C PHE A 133 -8.65 8.67 -15.86
N ASN A 134 -7.39 9.07 -16.01
CA ASN A 134 -6.63 8.93 -17.25
C ASN A 134 -5.82 7.62 -17.27
N GLY A 135 -5.98 6.75 -16.27
CA GLY A 135 -5.25 5.50 -16.14
C GLY A 135 -3.80 5.64 -15.68
N ASN A 136 -3.41 6.77 -15.11
CA ASN A 136 -2.05 6.97 -14.63
C ASN A 136 -1.87 6.46 -13.20
N ALA A 137 -0.80 5.71 -12.96
CA ALA A 137 -0.41 5.21 -11.65
C ALA A 137 1.12 5.01 -11.58
N SER A 138 1.65 4.78 -10.39
CA SER A 138 3.05 4.37 -10.23
C SER A 138 3.23 3.43 -9.06
N PHE A 139 4.18 2.51 -9.18
CA PHE A 139 4.67 1.68 -8.08
C PHE A 139 6.12 2.04 -7.78
N LYS A 140 6.48 2.05 -6.50
CA LYS A 140 7.83 2.42 -6.06
C LYS A 140 8.40 1.38 -5.11
N VAL A 141 9.70 1.14 -5.22
CA VAL A 141 10.48 0.37 -4.23
C VAL A 141 11.64 1.18 -3.69
N THR A 142 12.11 0.82 -2.51
CA THR A 142 13.40 1.26 -1.97
C THR A 142 14.29 0.05 -1.80
N ALA A 143 15.50 0.07 -2.35
CA ALA A 143 16.44 -1.04 -2.28
C ALA A 143 17.73 -0.66 -1.55
N GLY A 144 18.44 -1.69 -1.09
CA GLY A 144 19.75 -1.55 -0.49
C GLY A 144 20.83 -1.12 -1.49
N PRO A 145 21.99 -0.64 -1.01
CA PRO A 145 23.02 -0.04 -1.85
C PRO A 145 23.73 -1.00 -2.82
N ALA A 146 23.53 -2.32 -2.69
CA ALA A 146 24.01 -3.31 -3.67
C ALA A 146 23.12 -3.41 -4.92
N ALA A 147 21.89 -2.87 -4.89
CA ALA A 147 20.99 -2.87 -6.04
C ALA A 147 21.43 -1.81 -7.06
N THR A 148 21.75 -2.25 -8.27
CA THR A 148 22.20 -1.40 -9.39
C THR A 148 21.31 -1.51 -10.62
N ASP A 149 20.39 -2.48 -10.66
CA ASP A 149 19.40 -2.66 -11.73
C ASP A 149 18.10 -3.25 -11.15
N PHE A 150 16.97 -3.14 -11.87
CA PHE A 150 15.65 -3.57 -11.41
C PHE A 150 14.85 -4.22 -12.54
N ARG A 151 13.92 -5.13 -12.21
CA ARG A 151 12.92 -5.64 -13.16
C ARG A 151 11.56 -5.63 -12.50
N TRP A 152 10.57 -5.05 -13.18
CA TRP A 152 9.18 -5.08 -12.76
C TRP A 152 8.42 -6.20 -13.45
N PHE A 153 7.49 -6.81 -12.72
CA PHE A 153 6.68 -7.93 -13.18
C PHE A 153 5.22 -7.68 -12.87
N LYS A 154 4.33 -8.10 -13.77
CA LYS A 154 2.90 -8.30 -13.51
C LYS A 154 2.68 -9.77 -13.16
N VAL A 155 2.06 -10.03 -12.02
CA VAL A 155 1.72 -11.38 -11.55
C VAL A 155 0.76 -12.05 -12.54
N GLY A 156 1.03 -13.29 -12.89
CA GLY A 156 0.28 -14.07 -13.85
C GLY A 156 0.62 -15.56 -13.80
N SER A 157 0.21 -16.30 -14.83
CA SER A 157 0.52 -17.73 -14.98
C SER A 157 1.03 -17.99 -16.40
N PRO A 158 2.35 -17.82 -16.69
CA PRO A 158 3.41 -17.35 -15.78
C PRO A 158 3.38 -15.83 -15.54
N ASP A 159 4.13 -15.37 -14.54
CA ASP A 159 4.40 -13.94 -14.34
C ASP A 159 5.02 -13.31 -15.58
N MET A 160 4.62 -12.08 -15.87
CA MET A 160 5.06 -11.33 -17.05
C MET A 160 6.07 -10.27 -16.64
N GLN A 161 7.32 -10.41 -17.11
CA GLN A 161 8.30 -9.33 -17.00
C GLN A 161 7.88 -8.15 -17.89
N LEU A 162 7.88 -6.95 -17.31
CA LEU A 162 7.52 -5.72 -18.01
C LEU A 162 8.72 -5.13 -18.73
N SER A 163 8.44 -4.45 -19.85
CA SER A 163 9.43 -3.70 -20.62
C SER A 163 8.92 -2.28 -20.86
N ASP A 164 9.82 -1.32 -20.96
CA ASP A 164 9.47 0.05 -21.31
C ASP A 164 8.83 0.08 -22.71
N GLY A 165 7.65 0.68 -22.81
CA GLY A 165 6.83 0.69 -24.01
C GLY A 165 5.34 0.45 -23.71
N GLY A 166 4.48 0.88 -24.63
CA GLY A 166 3.03 0.86 -24.40
C GLY A 166 2.66 1.74 -23.21
N ILE A 167 2.03 1.15 -22.19
CA ILE A 167 1.62 1.84 -20.96
C ILE A 167 2.70 1.89 -19.89
N TYR A 168 3.81 1.16 -20.04
CA TYR A 168 4.83 1.03 -19.00
C TYR A 168 6.07 1.87 -19.30
N SER A 169 6.62 2.51 -18.26
CA SER A 169 7.94 3.13 -18.30
C SER A 169 8.64 3.03 -16.94
N GLY A 170 9.97 3.11 -16.93
CA GLY A 170 10.77 2.95 -15.72
C GLY A 170 10.87 1.51 -15.23
N THR A 171 10.62 0.50 -16.09
CA THR A 171 10.60 -0.92 -15.71
C THR A 171 11.95 -1.45 -15.21
N HIS A 172 13.03 -0.70 -15.45
CA HIS A 172 14.39 -0.98 -14.98
C HIS A 172 14.84 -0.07 -13.82
N THR A 173 13.91 0.63 -13.19
CA THR A 173 14.20 1.59 -12.12
C THR A 173 13.46 1.24 -10.83
N THR A 174 13.73 2.00 -9.76
CA THR A 174 12.96 1.92 -8.51
C THR A 174 11.51 2.35 -8.63
N THR A 175 11.09 2.91 -9.78
CA THR A 175 9.73 3.41 -9.98
C THR A 175 9.19 2.94 -11.33
N LEU A 176 8.16 2.08 -11.27
CA LEU A 176 7.35 1.74 -12.43
C LEU A 176 6.28 2.82 -12.59
N VAL A 177 6.21 3.43 -13.76
CA VAL A 177 5.16 4.37 -14.13
C VAL A 177 4.25 3.68 -15.14
N ILE A 178 2.95 3.79 -14.91
CA ILE A 178 1.90 3.27 -15.77
C ILE A 178 1.07 4.46 -16.25
N THR A 179 0.90 4.62 -17.56
CA THR A 179 0.11 5.71 -18.16
C THR A 179 -0.95 5.15 -19.09
N GLY A 180 -2.21 5.55 -18.91
CA GLY A 180 -3.31 5.07 -19.75
C GLY A 180 -3.76 3.63 -19.43
N ALA A 181 -3.60 3.17 -18.20
CA ALA A 181 -4.12 1.87 -17.74
C ALA A 181 -5.66 1.83 -17.86
N THR A 182 -6.19 0.63 -18.12
CA THR A 182 -7.62 0.32 -18.16
C THR A 182 -7.97 -0.76 -17.15
N ALA A 183 -9.25 -1.14 -17.06
CA ALA A 183 -9.68 -2.28 -16.25
C ALA A 183 -8.97 -3.61 -16.63
N ALA A 184 -8.51 -3.76 -17.89
CA ALA A 184 -7.76 -4.94 -18.31
C ALA A 184 -6.32 -4.98 -17.74
N ASP A 185 -5.81 -3.82 -17.32
CA ASP A 185 -4.46 -3.68 -16.78
C ASP A 185 -4.41 -3.86 -15.25
N GLU A 186 -5.57 -3.96 -14.60
CA GLU A 186 -5.67 -4.35 -13.19
C GLU A 186 -4.89 -5.65 -12.93
N GLY A 187 -4.32 -5.76 -11.73
CA GLY A 187 -3.49 -6.91 -11.37
C GLY A 187 -2.49 -6.59 -10.29
N ARG A 188 -1.67 -7.57 -9.93
CA ARG A 188 -0.60 -7.41 -8.94
C ARG A 188 0.74 -7.21 -9.64
N TYR A 189 1.56 -6.33 -9.09
CA TYR A 189 2.87 -5.96 -9.60
C TYR A 189 3.93 -6.11 -8.51
N TYR A 190 5.12 -6.55 -8.87
CA TYR A 190 6.26 -6.64 -7.96
C TYR A 190 7.56 -6.33 -8.67
N CYS A 191 8.62 -6.14 -7.89
CA CYS A 191 9.95 -5.80 -8.39
C CYS A 191 10.98 -6.83 -7.91
N ILE A 192 12.00 -7.09 -8.73
CA ILE A 192 13.23 -7.76 -8.35
C ILE A 192 14.38 -6.78 -8.56
N ALA A 193 15.23 -6.61 -7.55
CA ALA A 193 16.45 -5.83 -7.65
C ALA A 193 17.62 -6.73 -8.03
N TYR A 194 18.60 -6.18 -8.74
CA TYR A 194 19.79 -6.90 -9.20
C TYR A 194 21.05 -6.12 -8.85
N ASN A 195 22.12 -6.87 -8.56
CA ASN A 195 23.48 -6.35 -8.53
C ASN A 195 24.16 -6.75 -9.85
N GLY A 196 24.28 -5.78 -10.75
CA GLY A 196 24.65 -5.99 -12.15
C GLY A 196 23.43 -6.28 -13.04
N SER A 197 23.65 -6.35 -14.35
CA SER A 197 22.58 -6.67 -15.31
C SER A 197 22.23 -8.17 -15.25
N PRO A 198 20.94 -8.54 -15.18
CA PRO A 198 20.51 -9.94 -15.20
C PRO A 198 20.90 -10.67 -16.49
N GLU A 199 20.93 -9.98 -17.62
CA GLU A 199 21.36 -10.53 -18.92
C GLU A 199 22.86 -10.88 -18.95
N ALA A 200 23.65 -10.25 -18.07
CA ALA A 200 25.08 -10.51 -17.88
C ALA A 200 25.38 -11.37 -16.63
N GLY A 201 24.38 -12.08 -16.08
CA GLY A 201 24.56 -12.94 -14.90
C GLY A 201 24.54 -12.21 -13.56
N GLY A 202 23.91 -11.04 -13.49
CA GLY A 202 23.72 -10.27 -12.26
C GLY A 202 22.98 -11.03 -11.17
N ILE A 203 23.29 -10.73 -9.91
CA ILE A 203 22.71 -11.44 -8.75
C ILE A 203 21.37 -10.81 -8.38
N ALA A 204 20.31 -11.62 -8.39
CA ALA A 204 18.95 -11.20 -8.03
C ALA A 204 18.73 -11.11 -6.51
N SER A 205 17.88 -10.18 -6.09
CA SER A 205 17.27 -10.19 -4.76
C SER A 205 16.16 -11.24 -4.67
N THR A 206 15.69 -11.52 -3.46
CA THR A 206 14.32 -12.04 -3.29
C THR A 206 13.32 -11.02 -3.88
N PRO A 207 12.24 -11.46 -4.54
CA PRO A 207 11.20 -10.54 -5.02
C PRO A 207 10.60 -9.70 -3.89
N SER A 208 10.15 -8.48 -4.21
CA SER A 208 9.36 -7.68 -3.27
C SER A 208 8.02 -8.35 -2.97
N ASN A 209 7.29 -7.86 -1.96
CA ASN A 209 5.85 -8.09 -1.91
C ASN A 209 5.19 -7.56 -3.21
N SER A 210 4.02 -8.08 -3.53
CA SER A 210 3.23 -7.56 -4.63
C SER A 210 2.26 -6.47 -4.16
N ALA A 211 1.94 -5.55 -5.06
CA ALA A 211 0.96 -4.50 -4.89
C ALA A 211 -0.07 -4.54 -6.02
N ARG A 212 -1.34 -4.26 -5.71
CA ARG A 212 -2.44 -4.29 -6.67
C ARG A 212 -2.62 -2.92 -7.34
N LEU A 213 -2.84 -2.93 -8.65
CA LEU A 213 -3.38 -1.81 -9.42
C LEU A 213 -4.88 -1.97 -9.56
N TRP A 214 -5.62 -0.90 -9.30
CA TRP A 214 -7.03 -0.76 -9.65
C TRP A 214 -7.24 0.38 -10.66
N TYR A 215 -8.23 0.21 -11.51
CA TYR A 215 -8.75 1.26 -12.38
C TYR A 215 -10.06 1.80 -11.81
N PRO A 216 -10.26 3.13 -11.68
CA PRO A 216 -11.44 3.70 -11.04
C PRO A 216 -12.71 3.40 -11.84
N ARG A 217 -13.66 2.69 -11.22
CA ARG A 217 -14.94 2.29 -11.83
C ARG A 217 -16.00 1.92 -10.80
N LEU A 218 -17.25 1.85 -11.27
CA LEU A 218 -18.29 1.09 -10.60
C LEU A 218 -17.91 -0.39 -10.63
N VAL A 219 -17.92 -1.05 -9.47
CA VAL A 219 -17.51 -2.46 -9.32
C VAL A 219 -18.67 -3.38 -8.98
N SER A 220 -19.72 -2.89 -8.34
CA SER A 220 -20.95 -3.67 -8.12
C SER A 220 -22.19 -2.78 -8.22
N HIS A 221 -23.28 -3.34 -8.76
CA HIS A 221 -24.59 -2.71 -8.82
C HIS A 221 -25.68 -3.77 -8.66
N TYR A 222 -26.50 -3.61 -7.62
CA TYR A 222 -27.66 -4.44 -7.32
C TYR A 222 -28.93 -3.60 -7.51
N PRO A 223 -29.59 -3.70 -8.67
CA PRO A 223 -30.85 -3.00 -8.92
C PRO A 223 -32.04 -3.58 -8.14
N PHE A 224 -31.94 -4.83 -7.66
CA PHE A 224 -33.06 -5.56 -7.02
C PHE A 224 -34.33 -5.69 -7.88
N GLU A 225 -34.17 -5.81 -9.20
CA GLU A 225 -35.28 -5.95 -10.15
C GLU A 225 -35.69 -7.40 -10.42
N THR A 226 -34.78 -8.33 -10.19
CA THR A 226 -35.02 -9.76 -10.45
C THR A 226 -34.48 -10.63 -9.33
N LEU A 227 -35.19 -11.73 -9.09
CA LEU A 227 -34.76 -12.84 -8.25
C LEU A 227 -34.88 -14.14 -9.06
N THR A 228 -33.77 -14.85 -9.23
CA THR A 228 -33.75 -16.19 -9.82
C THR A 228 -33.12 -17.15 -8.84
N ASN A 229 -33.84 -18.21 -8.44
CA ASN A 229 -33.36 -19.17 -7.44
C ASN A 229 -32.85 -18.50 -6.15
N ASN A 230 -33.58 -17.49 -5.66
CA ASN A 230 -33.24 -16.70 -4.46
C ASN A 230 -31.94 -15.87 -4.59
N VAL A 231 -31.51 -15.57 -5.81
CA VAL A 231 -30.33 -14.75 -6.08
C VAL A 231 -30.76 -13.49 -6.84
N SER A 232 -30.30 -12.33 -6.36
CA SER A 232 -30.39 -11.06 -7.08
C SER A 232 -29.02 -10.73 -7.70
N PRO A 233 -28.96 -10.42 -9.00
CA PRO A 233 -27.69 -10.26 -9.69
C PRO A 233 -26.95 -8.97 -9.28
N ASP A 234 -25.63 -9.05 -9.19
CA ASP A 234 -24.75 -7.90 -9.40
C ASP A 234 -24.52 -7.75 -10.91
N ILE A 235 -25.09 -6.71 -11.51
CA ILE A 235 -25.04 -6.52 -12.96
C ILE A 235 -23.69 -6.00 -13.48
N ILE A 236 -22.67 -5.87 -12.61
CA ILE A 236 -21.33 -5.39 -12.97
C ILE A 236 -20.27 -6.49 -12.89
N SER A 237 -20.15 -7.19 -11.75
CA SER A 237 -19.03 -8.09 -11.49
C SER A 237 -19.40 -9.53 -11.13
N GLY A 238 -20.70 -9.83 -10.98
CA GLY A 238 -21.20 -11.15 -10.64
C GLY A 238 -21.01 -11.53 -9.17
N PHE A 239 -20.75 -10.57 -8.27
CA PHE A 239 -20.85 -10.78 -6.83
C PHE A 239 -22.33 -10.86 -6.39
N ASP A 240 -23.10 -11.78 -6.95
CA ASP A 240 -24.55 -11.82 -6.81
C ASP A 240 -25.00 -11.99 -5.34
N ALA A 241 -26.04 -11.26 -4.96
CA ALA A 241 -26.60 -11.30 -3.62
C ALA A 241 -27.53 -12.51 -3.46
N THR A 242 -27.21 -13.41 -2.54
CA THR A 242 -28.07 -14.56 -2.22
C THR A 242 -28.99 -14.21 -1.05
N MET A 243 -30.30 -14.40 -1.23
CA MET A 243 -31.28 -14.23 -0.16
C MET A 243 -31.15 -15.35 0.87
N LYS A 244 -31.25 -15.00 2.15
CA LYS A 244 -31.04 -15.87 3.31
C LYS A 244 -32.01 -15.54 4.43
N GLN A 245 -32.10 -16.45 5.40
CA GLN A 245 -32.82 -16.26 6.65
C GLN A 245 -32.06 -16.91 7.81
N ALA A 246 -32.25 -16.41 9.04
CA ALA A 246 -31.63 -16.97 10.23
C ALA A 246 -32.31 -18.27 10.71
N GLY A 247 -33.61 -18.42 10.45
CA GLY A 247 -34.45 -19.54 10.87
C GLY A 247 -35.10 -20.31 9.72
N SER A 248 -36.38 -20.66 9.87
CA SER A 248 -37.17 -21.42 8.89
C SER A 248 -38.29 -20.61 8.23
N GLY A 249 -38.39 -19.31 8.54
CA GLY A 249 -39.31 -18.39 7.88
C GLY A 249 -39.00 -18.13 6.40
N PRO A 250 -39.81 -17.27 5.75
CA PRO A 250 -39.67 -16.96 4.33
C PRO A 250 -38.37 -16.21 4.06
N LEU A 251 -37.80 -16.44 2.88
CA LEU A 251 -36.70 -15.66 2.34
C LEU A 251 -37.14 -14.22 1.99
N PRO A 252 -36.22 -13.25 1.96
CA PRO A 252 -36.46 -11.94 1.36
C PRO A 252 -37.05 -12.06 -0.05
N GLY A 253 -37.95 -11.13 -0.38
CA GLY A 253 -38.60 -11.03 -1.69
C GLY A 253 -38.39 -9.68 -2.33
N LEU A 254 -39.00 -9.47 -3.49
CA LEU A 254 -39.08 -8.16 -4.14
C LEU A 254 -40.43 -7.51 -3.90
N ASN A 255 -40.45 -6.20 -3.70
CA ASN A 255 -41.68 -5.39 -3.69
C ASN A 255 -41.77 -4.56 -4.96
N SER A 256 -42.80 -4.83 -5.77
CA SER A 256 -43.06 -4.13 -7.04
C SER A 256 -44.08 -2.99 -6.94
N THR A 257 -44.57 -2.69 -5.74
CA THR A 257 -45.51 -1.59 -5.49
C THR A 257 -44.84 -0.34 -4.92
N ASP A 258 -43.63 -0.48 -4.37
CA ASP A 258 -42.85 0.58 -3.77
C ASP A 258 -41.37 0.36 -4.07
N ALA A 259 -40.96 0.78 -5.27
CA ALA A 259 -39.58 0.79 -5.74
C ALA A 259 -39.11 2.24 -5.87
N LYS A 260 -37.84 2.49 -5.54
CA LYS A 260 -37.27 3.83 -5.67
C LYS A 260 -36.67 4.05 -7.06
N VAL A 261 -36.04 3.02 -7.59
CA VAL A 261 -35.48 2.97 -8.93
C VAL A 261 -36.10 1.78 -9.64
N GLY A 262 -36.30 1.90 -10.95
CA GLY A 262 -36.84 0.82 -11.78
C GLY A 262 -38.24 0.33 -11.34
N THR A 263 -38.40 -0.98 -11.16
CA THR A 263 -39.73 -1.61 -11.01
C THR A 263 -39.94 -2.36 -9.70
N SER A 264 -38.88 -2.75 -9.01
CA SER A 264 -38.95 -3.49 -7.76
C SER A 264 -37.83 -3.10 -6.81
N SER A 265 -38.05 -3.25 -5.51
CA SER A 265 -37.05 -3.10 -4.47
C SER A 265 -36.89 -4.38 -3.66
N LEU A 266 -35.74 -4.58 -3.00
CA LEU A 266 -35.57 -5.67 -2.04
C LEU A 266 -36.41 -5.39 -0.80
N LEU A 267 -37.29 -6.32 -0.44
CA LEU A 267 -38.10 -6.26 0.79
C LEU A 267 -37.53 -7.21 1.86
N LEU A 268 -37.27 -6.64 3.02
CA LEU A 268 -36.88 -7.33 4.25
C LEU A 268 -37.96 -7.11 5.31
N ASP A 269 -38.82 -8.11 5.52
CA ASP A 269 -39.97 -8.04 6.42
C ASP A 269 -39.60 -8.54 7.84
N ASN A 270 -38.80 -7.73 8.52
CA ASN A 270 -38.26 -8.02 9.86
C ASN A 270 -38.95 -7.19 10.94
N ALA A 271 -40.28 -7.20 11.00
CA ALA A 271 -41.06 -6.33 11.88
C ALA A 271 -40.70 -6.43 13.38
N ASN A 272 -40.09 -7.53 13.83
CA ASN A 272 -39.78 -7.79 15.23
C ASN A 272 -38.27 -7.73 15.52
N ALA A 273 -37.90 -7.10 16.64
CA ALA A 273 -36.51 -6.86 17.04
C ALA A 273 -35.67 -8.12 17.34
N GLN A 274 -36.29 -9.29 17.49
CA GLN A 274 -35.61 -10.58 17.69
C GLN A 274 -36.26 -11.67 16.84
N SER A 275 -36.45 -11.42 15.54
CA SER A 275 -37.01 -12.44 14.66
C SER A 275 -36.10 -13.67 14.66
N ALA A 276 -36.58 -14.80 15.18
CA ALA A 276 -35.91 -16.10 15.03
C ALA A 276 -35.72 -16.46 13.54
N ASP A 277 -36.49 -15.81 12.66
CA ASP A 277 -36.55 -16.01 11.23
C ASP A 277 -36.05 -14.78 10.43
N GLY A 278 -35.15 -13.97 11.01
CA GLY A 278 -34.67 -12.74 10.38
C GLY A 278 -34.19 -12.91 8.94
N GLN A 279 -34.73 -12.10 8.03
CA GLN A 279 -34.44 -12.06 6.59
C GLN A 279 -33.23 -11.18 6.29
N TYR A 280 -32.37 -11.60 5.38
CA TYR A 280 -31.22 -10.82 4.91
C TYR A 280 -30.73 -11.30 3.54
N ALA A 281 -29.90 -10.51 2.88
CA ALA A 281 -29.12 -10.96 1.72
C ALA A 281 -27.65 -11.12 2.11
N GLN A 282 -26.93 -12.01 1.43
CA GLN A 282 -25.49 -12.17 1.59
C GLN A 282 -24.78 -12.06 0.23
N ILE A 283 -23.79 -11.20 0.18
CA ILE A 283 -22.88 -11.00 -0.96
C ILE A 283 -21.60 -11.82 -0.72
N PRO A 284 -20.96 -12.39 -1.78
CA PRO A 284 -19.67 -13.07 -1.65
C PRO A 284 -18.54 -12.16 -1.15
N ALA A 285 -17.43 -12.78 -0.73
CA ALA A 285 -16.21 -12.07 -0.37
C ALA A 285 -15.60 -11.33 -1.58
N GLY A 286 -14.86 -10.24 -1.34
CA GLY A 286 -14.16 -9.47 -2.37
C GLY A 286 -14.87 -8.19 -2.84
N VAL A 287 -16.14 -7.99 -2.46
CA VAL A 287 -16.94 -6.84 -2.90
C VAL A 287 -16.42 -5.48 -2.38
N VAL A 288 -15.63 -5.48 -1.30
CA VAL A 288 -15.03 -4.27 -0.69
C VAL A 288 -13.50 -4.34 -0.54
N ASP A 289 -12.83 -5.17 -1.34
CA ASP A 289 -11.37 -5.33 -1.30
C ASP A 289 -10.62 -4.19 -2.03
N TYR A 290 -10.89 -2.95 -1.60
CA TYR A 290 -10.36 -1.71 -2.18
C TYR A 290 -9.82 -0.77 -1.11
N GLN A 291 -8.85 0.08 -1.47
CA GLN A 291 -8.31 1.10 -0.57
C GLN A 291 -9.28 2.28 -0.42
N ASP A 292 -9.77 2.76 -1.56
CA ASP A 292 -10.77 3.81 -1.64
C ASP A 292 -12.09 3.19 -2.09
N MET A 293 -13.21 3.78 -1.67
CA MET A 293 -14.52 3.21 -1.98
C MET A 293 -15.64 4.25 -1.89
N THR A 294 -16.69 4.02 -2.67
CA THR A 294 -18.01 4.60 -2.41
C THR A 294 -19.04 3.50 -2.29
N ILE A 295 -19.87 3.54 -1.25
CA ILE A 295 -21.10 2.72 -1.13
C ILE A 295 -22.28 3.69 -1.23
N SER A 296 -23.21 3.42 -2.14
CA SER A 296 -24.44 4.20 -2.34
C SER A 296 -25.64 3.25 -2.38
N LEU A 297 -26.73 3.61 -1.71
CA LEU A 297 -27.97 2.84 -1.75
C LEU A 297 -29.17 3.71 -1.38
N TRP A 298 -30.35 3.30 -1.83
CA TRP A 298 -31.60 3.81 -1.32
C TRP A 298 -32.12 2.87 -0.23
N ILE A 299 -32.58 3.44 0.88
CA ILE A 299 -33.24 2.69 1.96
C ILE A 299 -34.56 3.35 2.33
N ARG A 300 -35.54 2.52 2.66
CA ARG A 300 -36.82 2.91 3.25
C ARG A 300 -37.11 2.03 4.47
N PRO A 301 -36.63 2.42 5.66
CA PRO A 301 -36.93 1.68 6.89
C PRO A 301 -38.45 1.67 7.13
N SER A 302 -39.04 0.49 7.36
CA SER A 302 -40.44 0.37 7.81
C SER A 302 -40.56 0.65 9.31
N SER A 303 -39.49 0.37 10.07
CA SER A 303 -39.31 0.75 11.46
C SER A 303 -37.84 1.09 11.72
N THR A 304 -37.57 1.96 12.69
CA THR A 304 -36.21 2.32 13.13
C THR A 304 -35.89 1.58 14.41
N LEU A 305 -35.55 0.29 14.28
CA LEU A 305 -35.05 -0.48 15.40
C LEU A 305 -33.57 -0.13 15.61
N GLY A 306 -33.20 0.22 16.83
CA GLY A 306 -31.81 0.55 17.14
C GLY A 306 -30.86 -0.57 16.72
N TRP A 307 -29.76 -0.20 16.07
CA TRP A 307 -28.75 -1.12 15.52
C TRP A 307 -29.21 -2.03 14.37
N SER A 308 -30.39 -1.80 13.78
CA SER A 308 -30.81 -2.55 12.60
C SER A 308 -30.05 -2.10 11.36
N ARG A 309 -28.93 -2.77 11.08
CA ARG A 309 -28.00 -2.40 9.99
C ARG A 309 -28.59 -2.71 8.62
N ALA A 310 -28.67 -1.69 7.77
CA ALA A 310 -29.07 -1.87 6.38
C ALA A 310 -28.01 -2.63 5.58
N LEU A 311 -26.74 -2.46 5.95
CA LEU A 311 -25.60 -3.16 5.37
C LEU A 311 -24.54 -3.38 6.45
N ASP A 312 -23.93 -4.55 6.48
CA ASP A 312 -22.83 -4.89 7.38
C ASP A 312 -21.87 -5.90 6.73
N PHE A 313 -20.70 -5.41 6.34
CA PHE A 313 -19.68 -6.20 5.65
C PHE A 313 -18.50 -6.42 6.59
N GLY A 314 -18.18 -7.69 6.87
CA GLY A 314 -17.15 -7.97 7.84
C GLY A 314 -16.70 -9.42 7.93
N ASN A 315 -16.02 -9.71 9.03
CA ASN A 315 -15.52 -11.03 9.41
C ASN A 315 -15.72 -11.22 10.92
N GLY A 316 -16.97 -11.13 11.35
CA GLY A 316 -17.36 -11.16 12.76
C GLY A 316 -17.34 -9.79 13.44
N THR A 317 -17.43 -9.79 14.77
CA THR A 317 -17.70 -8.60 15.60
C THR A 317 -16.47 -7.75 15.94
N SER A 318 -15.31 -8.06 15.35
CA SER A 318 -14.06 -7.30 15.54
C SER A 318 -13.54 -6.66 14.26
N SER A 319 -14.10 -6.99 13.10
CA SER A 319 -13.69 -6.48 11.79
C SER A 319 -14.91 -6.31 10.90
N TYR A 320 -15.33 -5.07 10.67
CA TYR A 320 -16.52 -4.77 9.86
C TYR A 320 -16.54 -3.31 9.39
N LEU A 321 -17.36 -3.05 8.38
CA LEU A 321 -17.94 -1.76 8.10
C LEU A 321 -19.47 -1.89 7.99
N PHE A 322 -20.21 -0.89 8.43
CA PHE A 322 -21.68 -0.96 8.37
C PHE A 322 -22.34 0.41 8.18
N ILE A 323 -23.60 0.37 7.75
CA ILE A 323 -24.53 1.51 7.72
C ILE A 323 -25.78 1.12 8.52
N THR A 324 -26.13 1.92 9.53
CA THR A 324 -27.40 1.81 10.27
C THR A 324 -28.23 3.08 10.16
N PRO A 325 -29.56 2.99 9.92
CA PRO A 325 -30.48 4.13 9.95
C PRO A 325 -30.57 4.78 11.34
N ASP A 326 -30.43 3.98 12.40
CA ASP A 326 -30.39 4.41 13.79
C ASP A 326 -29.48 3.49 14.63
N ALA A 327 -28.58 4.08 15.42
CA ALA A 327 -27.73 3.42 16.40
C ALA A 327 -28.46 3.17 17.74
N GLY A 328 -29.77 3.48 17.82
CA GLY A 328 -30.63 3.23 18.98
C GLY A 328 -30.88 4.46 19.85
N TRP A 329 -30.45 5.63 19.41
CA TRP A 329 -30.63 6.90 20.13
C TRP A 329 -30.82 8.10 19.19
N GLY A 330 -31.36 7.85 17.99
CA GLY A 330 -31.69 8.89 17.02
C GLY A 330 -30.51 9.33 16.16
N VAL A 331 -29.53 8.43 15.94
CA VAL A 331 -28.31 8.72 15.18
C VAL A 331 -28.10 7.69 14.08
N MET A 332 -28.08 8.14 12.82
CA MET A 332 -27.60 7.34 11.71
C MET A 332 -26.07 7.24 11.80
N ARG A 333 -25.52 6.06 11.53
CA ARG A 333 -24.08 5.82 11.64
C ARG A 333 -23.56 5.00 10.47
N PHE A 334 -22.45 5.47 9.90
CA PHE A 334 -21.46 4.60 9.27
C PHE A 334 -20.31 4.38 10.24
N ALA A 335 -19.80 3.15 10.31
CA ALA A 335 -18.59 2.85 11.05
C ALA A 335 -17.71 1.86 10.27
N ILE A 336 -16.41 1.95 10.48
CA ILE A 336 -15.42 0.97 10.03
C ILE A 336 -14.47 0.61 11.17
N ARG A 337 -14.12 -0.67 11.29
CA ARG A 337 -13.30 -1.23 12.38
C ARG A 337 -12.43 -2.38 11.90
N THR A 338 -11.24 -2.52 12.49
CA THR A 338 -10.40 -3.73 12.39
C THR A 338 -10.09 -4.28 13.79
N PRO A 339 -9.47 -5.47 13.91
CA PRO A 339 -9.08 -5.99 15.22
C PRO A 339 -8.08 -5.11 15.98
N SER A 340 -7.28 -4.32 15.26
CA SER A 340 -6.23 -3.46 15.83
C SER A 340 -6.67 -2.01 16.06
N ILE A 341 -7.70 -1.52 15.36
CA ILE A 341 -8.17 -0.14 15.43
C ILE A 341 -9.67 -0.13 15.75
N ASN A 342 -10.06 0.62 16.80
CA ASN A 342 -11.47 0.79 17.18
C ASN A 342 -12.30 1.48 16.08
N GLU A 343 -13.63 1.50 16.25
CA GLU A 343 -14.54 2.09 15.27
C GLU A 343 -14.16 3.55 14.93
N GLN A 344 -14.11 3.84 13.64
CA GLN A 344 -14.03 5.17 13.08
C GLN A 344 -15.41 5.50 12.49
N LEU A 345 -15.97 6.64 12.90
CA LEU A 345 -17.40 6.91 12.77
C LEU A 345 -17.68 8.09 11.84
N LEU A 346 -18.82 8.02 11.15
CA LEU A 346 -19.54 9.14 10.56
C LEU A 346 -20.97 9.10 11.07
N GLU A 347 -21.45 10.20 11.62
CA GLU A 347 -22.75 10.24 12.30
C GLU A 347 -23.55 11.48 11.92
N THR A 348 -24.87 11.32 11.86
CA THR A 348 -25.83 12.39 11.70
C THR A 348 -27.17 11.99 12.32
N SER A 349 -28.18 12.86 12.26
CA SER A 349 -29.55 12.53 12.67
C SER A 349 -30.07 11.24 12.03
N ALA A 350 -30.79 10.41 12.79
CA ALA A 350 -31.38 9.18 12.28
C ALA A 350 -32.27 9.38 11.04
N ILE A 351 -32.38 8.31 10.26
CA ILE A 351 -33.30 8.25 9.12
C ILE A 351 -34.70 7.88 9.65
N PRO A 352 -35.73 8.69 9.37
CA PRO A 352 -37.09 8.38 9.80
C PRO A 352 -37.66 7.16 9.04
N ALA A 353 -38.58 6.46 9.68
CA ALA A 353 -39.30 5.36 9.03
C ALA A 353 -40.31 5.87 7.99
N GLY A 354 -40.59 5.03 6.99
CA GLY A 354 -41.67 5.21 6.02
C GLY A 354 -41.33 6.08 4.81
N GLN A 355 -40.09 6.55 4.66
CA GLN A 355 -39.65 7.37 3.53
C GLN A 355 -38.38 6.81 2.89
N TRP A 356 -38.26 6.98 1.57
CA TRP A 356 -37.04 6.66 0.84
C TRP A 356 -35.99 7.72 1.09
N HIS A 357 -34.82 7.30 1.53
CA HIS A 357 -33.64 8.14 1.67
C HIS A 357 -32.48 7.56 0.88
N HIS A 358 -31.74 8.43 0.21
CA HIS A 358 -30.48 8.06 -0.41
C HIS A 358 -29.37 8.19 0.63
N VAL A 359 -28.52 7.18 0.70
CA VAL A 359 -27.37 7.15 1.60
C VAL A 359 -26.15 6.83 0.78
N ALA A 360 -25.12 7.67 0.90
CA ALA A 360 -23.81 7.36 0.34
C ALA A 360 -22.69 7.59 1.35
N VAL A 361 -21.66 6.75 1.29
CA VAL A 361 -20.42 6.88 2.07
C VAL A 361 -19.24 6.83 1.12
N THR A 362 -18.35 7.81 1.20
CA THR A 362 -17.10 7.83 0.42
C THR A 362 -15.91 7.76 1.36
N LEU A 363 -14.94 6.90 1.06
CA LEU A 363 -13.68 6.74 1.80
C LEU A 363 -12.51 6.93 0.83
N THR A 364 -11.60 7.85 1.16
CA THR A 364 -10.34 8.03 0.44
C THR A 364 -9.26 8.60 1.34
N GLY A 365 -8.06 8.00 1.27
CA GLY A 365 -6.98 8.31 2.20
C GLY A 365 -7.45 8.19 3.66
N ASN A 366 -7.31 9.29 4.43
CA ASN A 366 -7.76 9.32 5.82
C ASN A 366 -9.14 9.98 6.02
N THR A 367 -9.90 10.21 4.93
CA THR A 367 -11.16 10.96 4.99
C THR A 367 -12.34 10.09 4.62
N GLY A 368 -13.31 10.02 5.52
CA GLY A 368 -14.66 9.55 5.22
C GLY A 368 -15.65 10.70 5.17
N ARG A 369 -16.67 10.53 4.31
CA ARG A 369 -17.82 11.43 4.20
C ARG A 369 -19.10 10.61 4.13
N LEU A 370 -20.14 11.10 4.81
CA LEU A 370 -21.48 10.53 4.79
C LEU A 370 -22.41 11.54 4.14
N TYR A 371 -23.22 11.06 3.21
CA TYR A 371 -24.21 11.84 2.49
C TYR A 371 -25.59 11.25 2.74
N ARG A 372 -26.58 12.13 2.89
CA ARG A 372 -28.00 11.78 2.96
C ARG A 372 -28.75 12.65 1.96
N ASP A 373 -29.52 12.01 1.09
CA ASP A 373 -30.33 12.70 0.07
C ASP A 373 -29.49 13.63 -0.81
N GLY A 374 -28.30 13.15 -1.20
CA GLY A 374 -27.32 13.90 -2.00
C GLY A 374 -26.51 14.95 -1.22
N GLU A 375 -26.92 15.35 -0.02
CA GLU A 375 -26.21 16.36 0.79
C GLU A 375 -25.13 15.76 1.67
N LEU A 376 -23.98 16.43 1.78
CA LEU A 376 -22.94 16.07 2.75
C LEU A 376 -23.41 16.39 4.18
N VAL A 377 -23.56 15.35 5.00
CA VAL A 377 -24.09 15.47 6.37
C VAL A 377 -23.07 15.16 7.47
N ALA A 378 -21.96 14.49 7.15
CA ALA A 378 -20.84 14.30 8.08
C ALA A 378 -19.51 14.13 7.35
N THR A 379 -18.42 14.57 7.98
CA THR A 379 -17.04 14.35 7.52
C THR A 379 -16.16 13.95 8.70
N ASN A 380 -15.27 12.98 8.49
CA ASN A 380 -14.25 12.59 9.45
C ASN A 380 -12.90 12.45 8.72
N THR A 381 -11.94 13.30 9.05
CA THR A 381 -10.61 13.35 8.43
C THR A 381 -9.56 12.50 9.18
N SER A 382 -10.01 11.65 10.09
CA SER A 382 -9.17 10.72 10.87
C SER A 382 -9.62 9.26 10.68
N MET A 383 -10.19 8.94 9.51
CA MET A 383 -10.58 7.58 9.14
C MET A 383 -9.43 6.86 8.45
N THR A 384 -8.49 6.34 9.26
CA THR A 384 -7.25 5.70 8.77
C THR A 384 -7.40 4.23 8.35
N ILE A 385 -8.58 3.62 8.53
CA ILE A 385 -8.82 2.23 8.11
C ILE A 385 -9.30 2.23 6.65
N ASN A 386 -8.65 1.45 5.80
CA ASN A 386 -9.15 1.21 4.45
C ASN A 386 -10.15 0.03 4.44
N PRO A 387 -11.14 0.02 3.53
CA PRO A 387 -12.10 -1.09 3.40
C PRO A 387 -11.43 -2.46 3.22
N ILE A 388 -10.36 -2.54 2.43
CA ILE A 388 -9.60 -3.79 2.22
C ILE A 388 -8.99 -4.35 3.53
N ASP A 389 -8.73 -3.50 4.53
CA ASP A 389 -8.15 -3.92 5.81
C ASP A 389 -9.18 -4.66 6.70
N VAL A 390 -10.48 -4.53 6.39
CA VAL A 390 -11.55 -5.26 7.06
C VAL A 390 -11.47 -6.77 6.76
N GLY A 391 -10.99 -7.14 5.56
CA GLY A 391 -10.94 -8.54 5.12
C GLY A 391 -12.31 -9.20 5.12
N ALA A 392 -13.31 -8.50 4.57
CA ALA A 392 -14.72 -8.86 4.69
C ALA A 392 -15.10 -10.10 3.87
N ILE A 393 -15.62 -11.12 4.55
CA ILE A 393 -16.06 -12.39 3.93
C ILE A 393 -17.53 -12.72 4.22
N LEU A 394 -18.13 -12.08 5.22
CA LEU A 394 -19.53 -12.15 5.58
C LEU A 394 -20.16 -10.79 5.27
N ASN A 395 -20.68 -10.63 4.05
CA ASN A 395 -21.17 -9.35 3.56
C ASN A 395 -22.70 -9.35 3.54
N TYR A 396 -23.31 -8.78 4.58
CA TYR A 396 -24.75 -8.81 4.76
C TYR A 396 -25.45 -7.53 4.30
N ILE A 397 -26.62 -7.71 3.70
CA ILE A 397 -27.62 -6.68 3.50
C ILE A 397 -28.77 -6.99 4.45
N GLY A 398 -29.06 -6.05 5.34
CA GLY A 398 -30.15 -6.13 6.30
C GLY A 398 -29.90 -6.95 7.56
N LYS A 399 -28.64 -7.33 7.85
CA LYS A 399 -28.25 -8.08 9.04
C LYS A 399 -26.95 -7.53 9.63
N SER A 400 -26.83 -7.59 10.96
CA SER A 400 -25.63 -7.23 11.71
C SER A 400 -24.69 -8.42 11.92
N GLN A 401 -23.38 -8.16 12.03
CA GLN A 401 -22.40 -9.13 12.55
C GLN A 401 -22.65 -9.46 14.03
N TRP A 402 -23.34 -8.56 14.74
CA TRP A 402 -23.80 -8.74 16.11
C TRP A 402 -25.19 -9.37 16.13
N PRO A 403 -25.63 -9.92 17.28
CA PRO A 403 -27.01 -10.37 17.48
C PRO A 403 -27.98 -9.19 17.67
N ASP A 404 -27.90 -8.20 16.79
CA ASP A 404 -28.80 -7.03 16.74
C ASP A 404 -30.03 -7.35 15.88
N PRO A 405 -31.12 -6.56 15.99
CA PRO A 405 -32.28 -6.68 15.11
C PRO A 405 -31.90 -6.64 13.63
N GLU A 406 -32.49 -7.51 12.80
CA GLU A 406 -32.40 -7.38 11.35
C GLU A 406 -33.14 -6.11 10.86
N PHE A 407 -32.67 -5.56 9.73
CA PHE A 407 -33.28 -4.40 9.09
C PHE A 407 -34.68 -4.72 8.60
N ASN A 408 -35.64 -3.90 8.99
CA ASN A 408 -37.02 -3.98 8.53
C ASN A 408 -37.32 -2.84 7.55
N GLY A 409 -37.53 -3.15 6.28
CA GLY A 409 -37.78 -2.14 5.27
C GLY A 409 -37.42 -2.58 3.86
N MET A 410 -37.25 -1.59 3.00
CA MET A 410 -36.86 -1.81 1.61
C MET A 410 -35.49 -1.21 1.32
N ILE A 411 -34.76 -1.86 0.42
CA ILE A 411 -33.45 -1.43 -0.07
C ILE A 411 -33.50 -1.48 -1.60
N ASP A 412 -32.91 -0.48 -2.24
CA ASP A 412 -32.92 -0.35 -3.69
C ASP A 412 -31.60 0.25 -4.21
N ASP A 413 -31.25 -0.09 -5.46
CA ASP A 413 -30.16 0.49 -6.24
C ASP A 413 -28.80 0.57 -5.51
N LEU A 414 -28.39 -0.51 -4.82
CA LEU A 414 -27.09 -0.56 -4.13
C LEU A 414 -25.95 -0.56 -5.14
N LYS A 415 -25.05 0.41 -5.05
CA LYS A 415 -23.87 0.59 -5.91
C LYS A 415 -22.60 0.72 -5.08
N ILE A 416 -21.53 0.13 -5.60
CA ILE A 416 -20.19 0.18 -4.99
C ILE A 416 -19.17 0.58 -6.06
N TRP A 417 -18.41 1.63 -5.80
CA TRP A 417 -17.26 2.06 -6.61
C TRP A 417 -15.98 1.79 -5.85
N ASN A 418 -14.91 1.45 -6.57
CA ASN A 418 -13.56 1.27 -6.00
C ASN A 418 -12.77 2.59 -5.86
N TYR A 419 -13.48 3.71 -5.82
CA TYR A 419 -12.94 5.03 -5.61
C TYR A 419 -13.97 5.90 -4.88
N ALA A 420 -13.52 7.00 -4.27
CA ALA A 420 -14.40 7.98 -3.65
C ALA A 420 -15.03 8.91 -4.71
N LEU A 421 -16.35 8.86 -4.87
CA LEU A 421 -17.10 9.87 -5.61
C LEU A 421 -16.90 11.25 -4.96
N THR A 422 -16.92 12.29 -5.78
CA THR A 422 -16.94 13.67 -5.26
C THR A 422 -18.33 14.01 -4.72
N THR A 423 -18.44 15.02 -3.85
CA THR A 423 -19.75 15.56 -3.41
C THR A 423 -20.67 15.90 -4.57
N VAL A 424 -20.11 16.44 -5.66
CA VAL A 424 -20.88 16.77 -6.87
C VAL A 424 -21.37 15.50 -7.58
N ASP A 425 -20.58 14.44 -7.64
CA ASP A 425 -20.99 13.20 -8.29
C ASP A 425 -22.04 12.45 -7.47
N VAL A 426 -21.93 12.44 -6.14
CA VAL A 426 -22.98 11.90 -5.24
C VAL A 426 -24.29 12.69 -5.39
N ALA A 427 -24.22 14.02 -5.42
CA ALA A 427 -25.41 14.84 -5.64
C ALA A 427 -26.05 14.58 -7.01
N LYS A 428 -25.25 14.41 -8.08
CA LYS A 428 -25.76 14.04 -9.40
C LYS A 428 -26.44 12.67 -9.40
N GLU A 429 -25.88 11.70 -8.68
CA GLU A 429 -26.48 10.36 -8.55
C GLU A 429 -27.87 10.44 -7.92
N TYR A 430 -28.01 11.17 -6.81
CA TYR A 430 -29.29 11.43 -6.16
C TYR A 430 -30.28 12.17 -7.08
N LEU A 431 -29.83 13.28 -7.68
CA LEU A 431 -30.66 14.15 -8.51
C LEU A 431 -31.10 13.49 -9.81
N ALA A 432 -30.35 12.50 -10.31
CA ALA A 432 -30.78 11.72 -11.47
C ALA A 432 -32.08 10.93 -11.21
N ILE A 433 -32.38 10.63 -9.94
CA ILE A 433 -33.60 9.93 -9.52
C ILE A 433 -34.63 10.90 -8.91
N GLN A 434 -34.21 11.75 -7.97
CA GLN A 434 -35.13 12.64 -7.26
C GLN A 434 -35.51 13.90 -8.05
N GLY A 435 -34.61 14.39 -8.91
CA GLY A 435 -34.69 15.74 -9.47
C GLY A 435 -34.51 16.84 -8.43
N GLY A 436 -34.73 18.10 -8.83
CA GLY A 436 -34.62 19.26 -7.95
C GLY A 436 -33.17 19.75 -7.79
N SER A 437 -32.80 20.10 -6.55
CA SER A 437 -31.49 20.66 -6.19
C SER A 437 -31.01 20.14 -4.84
N VAL A 438 -29.70 20.15 -4.64
CA VAL A 438 -29.01 19.70 -3.42
C VAL A 438 -28.01 20.77 -3.02
N CYS A 439 -27.89 21.03 -1.72
CA CYS A 439 -26.88 21.93 -1.19
C CYS A 439 -25.45 21.36 -1.32
N ASN A 440 -24.55 22.08 -1.98
CA ASN A 440 -23.13 21.77 -1.89
C ASN A 440 -22.51 22.37 -0.61
N ARG A 441 -22.66 21.67 0.50
CA ARG A 441 -22.20 22.11 1.83
C ARG A 441 -20.68 22.23 1.96
N GLU A 442 -19.87 21.72 1.01
CA GLU A 442 -18.41 21.88 1.04
C GLU A 442 -17.95 23.28 0.61
N ILE A 443 -18.69 23.94 -0.28
CA ILE A 443 -18.36 25.29 -0.79
C ILE A 443 -19.36 26.35 -0.33
N TYR A 444 -20.50 25.94 0.23
CA TYR A 444 -21.56 26.86 0.62
C TYR A 444 -21.22 27.61 1.92
N ASP A 445 -20.76 28.85 1.77
CA ASP A 445 -20.34 29.75 2.86
C ASP A 445 -21.41 30.78 3.28
N GLN A 446 -22.63 30.68 2.73
CA GLN A 446 -23.69 31.68 2.91
C GLN A 446 -24.76 31.27 3.94
N GLN A 447 -24.46 30.28 4.80
CA GLN A 447 -25.41 29.75 5.80
C GLN A 447 -25.98 30.83 6.74
N ALA A 448 -25.24 31.91 6.98
CA ALA A 448 -25.71 33.02 7.80
C ALA A 448 -26.83 33.85 7.14
N TYR A 449 -26.98 33.74 5.82
CA TYR A 449 -27.92 34.51 5.01
C TYR A 449 -29.08 33.66 4.47
N ASP A 450 -28.92 32.34 4.40
CA ASP A 450 -29.99 31.40 4.07
C ASP A 450 -30.77 31.02 5.33
N THR A 451 -31.82 31.77 5.57
CA THR A 451 -32.63 31.66 6.78
C THR A 451 -33.58 30.47 6.76
N ASN A 452 -33.85 29.92 5.58
CA ASN A 452 -34.76 28.79 5.41
C ASN A 452 -34.04 27.45 5.15
N GLY A 453 -32.73 27.48 4.93
CA GLY A 453 -31.85 26.32 4.84
C GLY A 453 -31.82 25.63 3.47
N ASN A 454 -32.38 26.25 2.41
CA ASN A 454 -32.49 25.67 1.07
C ASN A 454 -31.27 25.89 0.15
N CYS A 455 -30.23 26.57 0.66
CA CYS A 455 -29.00 26.97 -0.02
C CYS A 455 -29.17 27.90 -1.22
N ILE A 456 -30.30 28.58 -1.29
CA ILE A 456 -30.59 29.64 -2.25
C ILE A 456 -30.82 30.90 -1.43
N ILE A 457 -30.08 31.97 -1.70
CA ILE A 457 -30.40 33.27 -1.12
C ILE A 457 -31.46 33.93 -2.00
N ASP A 458 -32.71 33.91 -1.55
CA ASP A 458 -33.83 34.47 -2.30
C ASP A 458 -34.69 35.45 -1.48
N LEU A 459 -35.84 35.84 -2.03
CA LEU A 459 -36.70 36.85 -1.43
C LEU A 459 -37.22 36.44 -0.03
N PRO A 460 -37.66 35.19 0.20
CA PRO A 460 -37.88 34.65 1.53
C PRO A 460 -36.78 34.97 2.54
N ASP A 461 -35.51 34.76 2.18
CA ASP A 461 -34.40 35.04 3.10
C ASP A 461 -34.23 36.52 3.40
N PHE A 462 -34.39 37.35 2.37
CA PHE A 462 -34.32 38.79 2.53
C PHE A 462 -35.45 39.32 3.42
N VAL A 463 -36.65 38.76 3.29
CA VAL A 463 -37.80 39.11 4.15
C VAL A 463 -37.54 38.71 5.60
N SER A 464 -36.99 37.52 5.85
CA SER A 464 -36.59 37.08 7.19
C SER A 464 -35.55 38.00 7.81
N PHE A 465 -34.52 38.39 7.03
CA PHE A 465 -33.51 39.33 7.47
C PHE A 465 -34.11 40.70 7.81
N ALA A 466 -34.96 41.24 6.94
CA ALA A 466 -35.62 42.53 7.15
C ALA A 466 -36.53 42.52 8.39
N ALA A 467 -37.30 41.45 8.60
CA ALA A 467 -38.13 41.29 9.80
C ALA A 467 -37.28 41.27 11.08
N ARG A 468 -36.19 40.49 11.10
CA ARG A 468 -35.28 40.44 12.25
C ARG A 468 -34.66 41.80 12.54
N TRP A 469 -34.24 42.53 11.50
CA TRP A 469 -33.70 43.88 11.65
C TRP A 469 -34.72 44.83 12.28
N LEU A 470 -35.98 44.79 11.81
CA LEU A 470 -37.04 45.64 12.33
C LEU A 470 -37.40 45.31 13.79
N GLU A 471 -37.39 44.05 14.18
CA GLU A 471 -37.90 43.61 15.49
C GLU A 471 -36.82 43.56 16.58
N ASN A 472 -35.61 43.09 16.24
CA ASN A 472 -34.62 42.68 17.24
C ASN A 472 -33.33 43.51 17.20
N ASP A 473 -33.00 44.12 16.06
CA ASP A 473 -31.71 44.81 15.89
C ASP A 473 -31.83 46.36 15.94
N ARG A 474 -33.03 46.90 16.25
CA ARG A 474 -33.24 48.34 16.48
C ARG A 474 -33.14 48.68 17.97
N ILE A 475 -32.20 49.55 18.32
CA ILE A 475 -32.11 50.16 19.64
C ILE A 475 -32.92 51.45 19.63
N TYR A 476 -33.94 51.54 20.48
CA TYR A 476 -34.68 52.77 20.72
C TYR A 476 -33.99 53.57 21.83
N ALA A 477 -34.01 54.90 21.72
CA ALA A 477 -33.63 55.74 22.85
C ALA A 477 -34.77 55.71 23.87
N ASP A 478 -34.45 55.36 25.11
CA ASP A 478 -35.38 55.31 26.25
C ASP A 478 -36.16 56.62 26.46
#